data_AF-A0A6I3JD90-F1
#
_entry.id   AF-A0A6I3JD90-F1
#
_cell.length_a   1.000
_cell.length_b   1.000
_cell.length_c   1.000
_cell.angle_alpha   90.00
_cell.angle_beta   90.00
_cell.angle_gamma   90.00
#
_symmetry.space_group_name_H-M   'P 1'
#
loop_
_entity.id
_entity.type
_entity.pdbx_description
1 polymer ?
#
loop_
_entity_poly.entity_id
_entity_poly.type
_entity_poly.pdbx_seq_one_letter_code
_entity_poly.pdbx_strand_id
1 'polypeptide(L)'
;MAPSTASSATLVLVDVDGAEHALPLRGADPLRVDGAALAEATGWALKPVGLCRGETCVPLLGRDVVDPDDPAAVDLRAWADALGRLVAADAEAGVVALAPSAAARAREVGDGRAPSLTLPDVDGNPVSFGDLSGHKRVLVTWASWCGCRHELAGWQRLQDELAETGLKVFSVALDADPEDARPWIEAGAPTYPVVVDTAHVTAERYGITNVPSVVWVDEEDRIVKPPTIAPGDDQFVEFTRIEAEQHHALLRRWARDGELPASAGATLPVRTDAEQLALAERRVAAHLQRTGRTDAARAHLAAAQELAPWDWTVRRGGIAMTGGDPFLGAEFTSFWEMWDASGRPGYPPTT
;
A
#
# COMPACT_ATOMS: atom_id res chain seq x y z
N MET A 1 -45.30 -23.94 5.68
CA MET A 1 -44.37 -22.80 5.87
C MET A 1 -42.97 -23.29 5.55
N ALA A 2 -42.45 -22.93 4.38
CA ALA A 2 -41.04 -23.10 4.09
C ALA A 2 -40.23 -22.14 4.98
N PRO A 3 -39.09 -22.54 5.53
CA PRO A 3 -38.24 -21.63 6.27
C PRO A 3 -37.73 -20.57 5.30
N SER A 4 -38.06 -19.32 5.60
CA SER A 4 -37.44 -18.16 4.96
C SER A 4 -35.95 -18.26 5.19
N THR A 5 -35.16 -18.54 4.15
CA THR A 5 -33.71 -18.42 4.18
C THR A 5 -33.41 -16.95 4.44
N ALA A 6 -33.16 -16.59 5.69
CA ALA A 6 -32.58 -15.31 6.03
C ALA A 6 -31.28 -15.21 5.23
N SER A 7 -31.23 -14.28 4.28
CA SER A 7 -29.97 -13.89 3.65
C SER A 7 -29.07 -13.42 4.79
N SER A 8 -28.07 -14.23 5.17
CA SER A 8 -27.10 -13.85 6.19
C SER A 8 -26.39 -12.59 5.69
N ALA A 9 -26.46 -11.50 6.46
CA ALA A 9 -25.71 -10.30 6.15
C ALA A 9 -24.21 -10.65 6.02
N THR A 10 -23.52 -10.00 5.09
CA THR A 10 -22.11 -10.26 4.79
C THR A 10 -21.32 -8.99 5.03
N LEU A 11 -20.12 -9.14 5.59
CA LEU A 11 -19.13 -8.09 5.77
C LEU A 11 -17.99 -8.29 4.77
N VAL A 12 -17.57 -7.25 4.09
CA VAL A 12 -16.36 -7.27 3.27
C VAL A 12 -15.16 -6.91 4.16
N LEU A 13 -14.23 -7.85 4.33
CA LEU A 13 -12.94 -7.63 4.96
C LEU A 13 -11.89 -7.33 3.90
N VAL A 14 -11.31 -6.14 3.90
CA VAL A 14 -10.08 -5.82 3.19
C VAL A 14 -8.91 -6.13 4.12
N ASP A 15 -8.13 -7.17 3.81
CA ASP A 15 -7.02 -7.58 4.67
C ASP A 15 -5.78 -6.66 4.52
N VAL A 16 -4.71 -7.00 5.25
CA VAL A 16 -3.44 -6.24 5.25
C VAL A 16 -2.68 -6.33 3.92
N ASP A 17 -3.06 -7.29 3.06
CA ASP A 17 -2.51 -7.48 1.72
C ASP A 17 -3.43 -6.86 0.65
N GLY A 18 -4.52 -6.19 1.07
CA GLY A 18 -5.45 -5.50 0.20
C GLY A 18 -6.49 -6.41 -0.45
N ALA A 19 -6.52 -7.71 -0.11
CA ALA A 19 -7.49 -8.65 -0.65
C ALA A 19 -8.84 -8.49 0.05
N GLU A 20 -9.92 -8.55 -0.74
CA GLU A 20 -11.28 -8.46 -0.24
C GLU A 20 -11.86 -9.85 0.01
N HIS A 21 -12.42 -10.06 1.19
CA HIS A 21 -13.00 -11.33 1.64
C HIS A 21 -14.42 -11.12 2.12
N ALA A 22 -15.35 -11.95 1.66
CA ALA A 22 -16.73 -11.94 2.13
C ALA A 22 -16.87 -12.81 3.39
N LEU A 23 -17.18 -12.19 4.53
CA LEU A 23 -17.36 -12.85 5.81
C LEU A 23 -18.83 -12.85 6.23
N PRO A 24 -19.42 -14.01 6.59
CA PRO A 24 -20.75 -14.04 7.17
C PRO A 24 -20.79 -13.26 8.50
N LEU A 25 -21.72 -12.31 8.61
CA LEU A 25 -21.95 -11.56 9.85
C LEU A 25 -22.74 -12.41 10.84
N ARG A 26 -22.28 -12.38 12.09
CA ARG A 26 -22.94 -13.02 13.25
C ARG A 26 -23.44 -12.01 14.28
N GLY A 27 -22.93 -10.77 14.25
CA GLY A 27 -23.40 -9.66 15.08
C GLY A 27 -22.81 -8.32 14.63
N ALA A 28 -23.54 -7.23 14.81
CA ALA A 28 -23.10 -5.90 14.38
C ALA A 28 -22.47 -5.07 15.51
N ASP A 29 -22.86 -5.33 16.77
CA ASP A 29 -22.30 -4.65 17.95
C ASP A 29 -22.20 -5.63 19.15
N PRO A 30 -20.98 -6.08 19.50
CA PRO A 30 -19.72 -5.87 18.78
C PRO A 30 -19.72 -6.53 17.39
N LEU A 31 -18.80 -6.08 16.52
CA LEU A 31 -18.66 -6.56 15.15
C LEU A 31 -18.17 -8.01 15.13
N ARG A 32 -19.10 -8.95 14.98
CA ARG A 32 -18.85 -10.39 15.04
C ARG A 32 -19.04 -11.03 13.67
N VAL A 33 -18.04 -11.82 13.29
CA VAL A 33 -18.00 -12.56 12.02
C VAL A 33 -17.83 -14.05 12.26
N ASP A 34 -18.11 -14.86 11.25
CA ASP A 34 -17.81 -16.29 11.28
C ASP A 34 -16.29 -16.55 11.39
N GLY A 35 -15.90 -17.24 12.46
CA GLY A 35 -14.49 -17.50 12.77
C GLY A 35 -13.80 -18.44 11.80
N ALA A 36 -14.53 -19.37 11.16
CA ALA A 36 -13.95 -20.27 10.17
C ALA A 36 -13.67 -19.52 8.86
N ALA A 37 -14.63 -18.69 8.41
CA ALA A 37 -14.44 -17.82 7.26
C ALA A 37 -13.30 -16.81 7.47
N LEU A 38 -13.20 -16.23 8.68
CA LEU A 38 -12.09 -15.32 9.02
C LEU A 38 -10.73 -16.03 9.00
N ALA A 39 -10.66 -17.27 9.48
CA ALA A 39 -9.45 -18.07 9.45
C ALA A 39 -9.03 -18.45 8.03
N GLU A 40 -9.99 -18.78 7.16
CA GLU A 40 -9.76 -19.05 5.73
C GLU A 40 -9.23 -17.80 5.01
N ALA A 41 -9.88 -16.65 5.23
CA ALA A 41 -9.51 -15.38 4.61
C ALA A 41 -8.10 -14.90 5.00
N THR A 42 -7.71 -15.07 6.27
CA THR A 42 -6.51 -14.42 6.82
C THR A 42 -5.36 -15.38 7.13
N GLY A 43 -5.63 -16.69 7.10
CA GLY A 43 -4.73 -17.75 7.55
C GLY A 43 -4.54 -17.83 9.08
N TRP A 44 -5.23 -17.00 9.87
CA TRP A 44 -5.13 -17.00 11.33
C TRP A 44 -6.30 -17.76 11.95
N ALA A 45 -6.04 -19.00 12.34
CA ALA A 45 -7.01 -19.86 13.01
C ALA A 45 -6.95 -19.70 14.53
N LEU A 46 -8.11 -19.66 15.17
CA LEU A 46 -8.20 -19.75 16.62
C LEU A 46 -7.89 -21.18 17.10
N LYS A 47 -6.96 -21.29 18.05
CA LYS A 47 -6.56 -22.54 18.71
C LYS A 47 -6.54 -22.33 20.23
N PRO A 48 -6.47 -23.40 21.04
CA PRO A 48 -6.40 -23.28 22.51
C PRO A 48 -5.23 -22.41 23.02
N VAL A 49 -4.12 -22.36 22.27
CA VAL A 49 -2.93 -21.55 22.60
C VAL A 49 -3.03 -20.10 22.17
N GLY A 50 -4.05 -19.73 21.36
CA GLY A 50 -4.26 -18.39 20.83
C GLY A 50 -4.57 -18.38 19.33
N LEU A 51 -4.31 -17.24 18.67
CA LEU A 51 -4.48 -17.11 17.22
C LEU A 51 -3.20 -17.58 16.52
N CYS A 52 -3.32 -18.50 15.57
CA CYS A 52 -2.16 -19.13 14.94
C CYS A 52 -2.21 -19.08 13.42
N ARG A 53 -1.05 -18.81 12.80
CA ARG A 53 -0.80 -18.93 11.37
C ARG A 53 0.45 -19.77 11.15
N GLY A 54 0.27 -20.97 10.60
CA GLY A 54 1.34 -21.97 10.53
C GLY A 54 1.82 -22.37 11.94
N GLU A 55 3.12 -22.25 12.18
CA GLU A 55 3.77 -22.53 13.48
C GLU A 55 3.76 -21.34 14.44
N THR A 56 3.44 -20.13 13.94
CA THR A 56 3.40 -18.91 14.74
C THR A 56 2.06 -18.79 15.43
N CYS A 57 2.07 -18.62 16.76
CA CYS A 57 0.87 -18.39 17.56
C CYS A 57 1.02 -17.13 18.43
N VAL A 58 -0.03 -16.32 18.48
CA VAL A 58 -0.15 -15.15 19.35
C VAL A 58 -1.13 -15.47 20.48
N PRO A 59 -0.67 -15.51 21.75
CA PRO A 59 -1.53 -15.81 22.87
C PRO A 59 -2.54 -14.68 23.11
N LEU A 60 -3.78 -15.03 23.45
CA LEU A 60 -4.84 -14.04 23.67
C LEU A 60 -4.64 -13.24 24.97
N LEU A 61 -3.92 -13.79 25.96
CA LEU A 61 -3.59 -13.14 27.23
C LEU A 61 -4.81 -12.54 27.97
N GLY A 62 -5.96 -13.23 27.92
CA GLY A 62 -7.19 -12.81 28.57
C GLY A 62 -8.09 -11.88 27.73
N ARG A 63 -7.78 -11.69 26.44
CA ARG A 63 -8.69 -11.02 25.50
C ARG A 63 -9.87 -11.92 25.13
N ASP A 64 -11.07 -11.37 25.22
CA ASP A 64 -12.31 -12.01 24.78
C ASP A 64 -12.47 -11.84 23.27
N VAL A 65 -11.95 -12.81 22.50
CA VAL A 65 -12.00 -12.80 21.04
C VAL A 65 -13.19 -13.59 20.48
N VAL A 66 -13.75 -14.50 21.28
CA VAL A 66 -14.88 -15.36 20.90
C VAL A 66 -16.11 -14.95 21.69
N ASP A 67 -17.26 -14.98 21.04
CA ASP A 67 -18.53 -14.79 21.72
C ASP A 67 -18.78 -15.96 22.72
N PRO A 68 -19.06 -15.68 24.00
CA PRO A 68 -19.31 -16.73 24.99
C PRO A 68 -20.58 -17.55 24.70
N ASP A 69 -21.55 -16.98 23.98
CA ASP A 69 -22.83 -17.62 23.63
C ASP A 69 -22.79 -18.26 22.23
N ASP A 70 -21.87 -17.85 21.35
CA ASP A 70 -21.65 -18.43 20.02
C ASP A 70 -20.15 -18.67 19.75
N PRO A 71 -19.64 -19.89 19.99
CA PRO A 71 -18.22 -20.21 19.79
C PRO A 71 -17.70 -20.06 18.36
N ALA A 72 -18.60 -19.94 17.36
CA ALA A 72 -18.23 -19.70 15.97
C ALA A 72 -18.26 -18.20 15.60
N ALA A 73 -18.71 -17.32 16.49
CA ALA A 73 -18.63 -15.88 16.34
C ALA A 73 -17.33 -15.33 16.94
N VAL A 74 -16.55 -14.64 16.11
CA VAL A 74 -15.31 -13.96 16.50
C VAL A 74 -15.53 -12.45 16.46
N ASP A 75 -15.19 -11.76 17.55
CA ASP A 75 -15.12 -10.30 17.57
C ASP A 75 -13.91 -9.86 16.75
N LEU A 76 -14.19 -9.22 15.61
CA LEU A 76 -13.16 -8.84 14.64
C LEU A 76 -12.21 -7.77 15.19
N ARG A 77 -12.70 -6.85 16.04
CA ARG A 77 -11.86 -5.79 16.63
C ARG A 77 -10.94 -6.36 17.69
N ALA A 78 -11.45 -7.25 18.56
CA ALA A 78 -10.63 -7.95 19.55
C ALA A 78 -9.61 -8.88 18.88
N TRP A 79 -10.01 -9.58 17.82
CA TRP A 79 -9.10 -10.39 16.99
C TRP A 79 -7.99 -9.55 16.35
N ALA A 80 -8.33 -8.37 15.80
CA ALA A 80 -7.37 -7.47 15.19
C ALA A 80 -6.38 -6.92 16.22
N ASP A 81 -6.85 -6.46 17.38
CA ASP A 81 -6.00 -5.99 18.48
C ASP A 81 -5.02 -7.09 18.95
N ALA A 82 -5.50 -8.32 19.11
CA ALA A 82 -4.67 -9.45 19.50
C ALA A 82 -3.50 -9.68 18.51
N LEU A 83 -3.71 -9.40 17.21
CA LEU A 83 -2.68 -9.53 16.17
C LEU A 83 -1.90 -8.23 15.91
N GLY A 84 -2.11 -7.17 16.69
CA GLY A 84 -1.46 -5.88 16.50
C GLY A 84 -1.89 -5.18 15.20
N ARG A 85 -3.17 -5.33 14.83
CA ARG A 85 -3.80 -4.72 13.65
C ARG A 85 -4.77 -3.63 14.06
N LEU A 86 -4.79 -2.58 13.26
CA LEU A 86 -5.73 -1.47 13.32
C LEU A 86 -6.92 -1.75 12.41
N VAL A 87 -8.07 -1.14 12.73
CA VAL A 87 -9.35 -1.41 12.06
C VAL A 87 -10.04 -0.10 11.70
N ALA A 88 -10.24 0.14 10.40
CA ALA A 88 -11.19 1.11 9.87
C ALA A 88 -12.45 0.36 9.43
N ALA A 89 -13.65 0.87 9.71
CA ALA A 89 -14.89 0.18 9.38
C ALA A 89 -16.00 1.15 9.01
N ASP A 90 -16.75 0.80 7.97
CA ASP A 90 -18.06 1.36 7.64
C ASP A 90 -19.12 0.29 7.97
N ALA A 91 -19.80 0.47 9.11
CA ALA A 91 -20.80 -0.50 9.57
C ALA A 91 -22.08 -0.47 8.72
N GLU A 92 -22.42 0.66 8.11
CA GLU A 92 -23.62 0.80 7.27
C GLU A 92 -23.42 0.14 5.91
N ALA A 93 -22.24 0.34 5.32
CA ALA A 93 -21.85 -0.28 4.06
C ALA A 93 -21.36 -1.73 4.21
N GLY A 94 -21.09 -2.19 5.45
CA GLY A 94 -20.64 -3.55 5.72
C GLY A 94 -19.24 -3.81 5.18
N VAL A 95 -18.32 -2.86 5.34
CA VAL A 95 -16.91 -3.02 4.94
C VAL A 95 -15.98 -2.68 6.11
N VAL A 96 -14.89 -3.44 6.22
CA VAL A 96 -13.84 -3.24 7.21
C VAL A 96 -12.49 -3.41 6.54
N ALA A 97 -11.52 -2.57 6.88
CA ALA A 97 -10.15 -2.71 6.42
C ALA A 97 -9.19 -2.84 7.60
N LEU A 98 -8.19 -3.69 7.42
CA LEU A 98 -7.11 -3.88 8.37
C LEU A 98 -5.86 -3.10 7.92
N ALA A 99 -5.10 -2.61 8.88
CA ALA A 99 -3.70 -2.20 8.69
C ALA A 99 -2.85 -2.74 9.84
N PRO A 100 -1.57 -3.05 9.64
CA PRO A 100 -0.68 -3.36 10.75
C PRO A 100 -0.44 -2.11 11.61
N SER A 101 -0.32 -2.29 12.92
CA SER A 101 0.21 -1.23 13.80
C SER A 101 1.63 -0.84 13.41
N ALA A 102 2.05 0.37 13.79
CA ALA A 102 3.42 0.86 13.67
C ALA A 102 4.42 -0.12 14.29
N ALA A 103 4.09 -0.69 15.46
CA ALA A 103 4.94 -1.66 16.13
C ALA A 103 5.03 -2.99 15.36
N ALA A 104 3.93 -3.47 14.75
CA ALA A 104 3.97 -4.64 13.89
C ALA A 104 4.82 -4.39 12.64
N ARG A 105 4.60 -3.25 11.97
CA ARG A 105 5.36 -2.83 10.79
C ARG A 105 6.86 -2.68 11.08
N ALA A 106 7.22 -2.03 12.20
CA ALA A 106 8.63 -1.87 12.62
C ALA A 106 9.35 -3.21 12.81
N ARG A 107 8.65 -4.24 13.33
CA ARG A 107 9.23 -5.58 13.49
C ARG A 107 9.43 -6.27 12.14
N GLU A 108 8.47 -6.13 11.23
CA GLU A 108 8.52 -6.73 9.89
C GLU A 108 9.70 -6.19 9.07
N VAL A 109 9.95 -4.88 9.12
CA VAL A 109 11.02 -4.24 8.32
C VAL A 109 12.35 -4.09 9.06
N GLY A 110 12.41 -4.50 10.33
CA GLY A 110 13.53 -4.21 11.23
C GLY A 110 14.84 -4.90 10.89
N ASP A 111 14.81 -5.96 10.08
CA ASP A 111 16.01 -6.67 9.60
C ASP A 111 16.58 -6.11 8.27
N GLY A 112 15.88 -5.13 7.69
CA GLY A 112 16.23 -4.48 6.43
C GLY A 112 15.93 -5.30 5.18
N ARG A 113 15.21 -6.43 5.29
CA ARG A 113 14.74 -7.18 4.12
C ARG A 113 13.59 -6.42 3.44
N ALA A 114 13.55 -6.53 2.11
CA ALA A 114 12.43 -6.02 1.33
C ALA A 114 11.16 -6.79 1.72
N PRO A 115 10.07 -6.10 2.13
CA PRO A 115 8.78 -6.75 2.34
C PRO A 115 8.36 -7.52 1.10
N SER A 116 7.75 -8.70 1.29
CA SER A 116 7.12 -9.41 0.17
C SER A 116 6.08 -8.50 -0.49
N LEU A 117 5.95 -8.55 -1.81
CA LEU A 117 4.94 -7.78 -2.55
C LEU A 117 4.46 -8.61 -3.74
N THR A 118 3.16 -8.88 -3.77
CA THR A 118 2.49 -9.55 -4.89
C THR A 118 1.21 -8.78 -5.16
N LEU A 119 1.05 -8.32 -6.40
CA LEU A 119 -0.04 -7.45 -6.82
C LEU A 119 -0.51 -7.88 -8.21
N PRO A 120 -1.77 -7.60 -8.56
CA PRO A 120 -2.24 -7.80 -9.92
C PRO A 120 -1.59 -6.80 -10.89
N ASP A 121 -1.27 -7.26 -12.09
CA ASP A 121 -1.11 -6.38 -13.24
C ASP A 121 -2.46 -5.77 -13.66
N VAL A 122 -2.44 -4.92 -14.70
CA VAL A 122 -3.65 -4.24 -15.19
C VAL A 122 -4.70 -5.22 -15.74
N ASP A 123 -4.33 -6.45 -16.07
CA ASP A 123 -5.23 -7.50 -16.55
C ASP A 123 -5.65 -8.47 -15.43
N GLY A 124 -5.22 -8.23 -14.20
CA GLY A 124 -5.56 -9.03 -13.02
C GLY A 124 -4.63 -10.21 -12.75
N ASN A 125 -3.55 -10.38 -13.51
CA ASN A 125 -2.61 -11.47 -13.28
C ASN A 125 -1.70 -11.15 -12.08
N PRO A 126 -1.53 -12.07 -11.12
CA PRO A 126 -0.64 -11.83 -9.98
C PRO A 126 0.81 -11.81 -10.43
N VAL A 127 1.55 -10.78 -10.03
CA VAL A 127 2.99 -10.64 -10.26
C VAL A 127 3.68 -10.36 -8.93
N SER A 128 4.75 -11.09 -8.62
CA SER A 128 5.51 -10.89 -7.38
C SER A 128 6.80 -10.12 -7.61
N PHE A 129 7.06 -9.11 -6.77
CA PHE A 129 8.37 -8.49 -6.68
C PHE A 129 9.44 -9.46 -6.17
N GLY A 130 9.04 -10.50 -5.43
CA GLY A 130 9.91 -11.56 -4.96
C GLY A 130 10.42 -12.49 -6.07
N ASP A 131 9.71 -12.57 -7.21
CA ASP A 131 10.15 -13.37 -8.37
C ASP A 131 11.45 -12.83 -9.00
N LEU A 132 11.84 -11.61 -8.63
CA LEU A 132 13.08 -10.94 -9.02
C LEU A 132 14.21 -11.08 -7.98
N SER A 133 14.03 -11.94 -6.96
CA SER A 133 15.09 -12.27 -5.98
C SER A 133 16.33 -12.83 -6.67
N GLY A 134 17.52 -12.55 -6.10
CA GLY A 134 18.81 -12.85 -6.73
C GLY A 134 19.28 -11.83 -7.76
N HIS A 135 18.48 -10.80 -8.06
CA HIS A 135 18.88 -9.67 -8.89
C HIS A 135 18.88 -8.36 -8.10
N LYS A 136 19.81 -7.45 -8.43
CA LYS A 136 19.64 -6.03 -8.13
C LYS A 136 18.34 -5.56 -8.76
N ARG A 137 17.47 -4.97 -7.96
CA ARG A 137 16.18 -4.51 -8.47
C ARG A 137 15.74 -3.19 -7.86
N VAL A 138 14.96 -2.46 -8.64
CA VAL A 138 14.38 -1.19 -8.24
C VAL A 138 12.86 -1.27 -8.27
N LEU A 139 12.24 -0.90 -7.16
CA LEU A 139 10.80 -0.72 -7.05
C LEU A 139 10.49 0.74 -7.35
N VAL A 140 9.73 1.00 -8.42
CA VAL A 140 9.39 2.36 -8.89
C VAL A 140 7.90 2.58 -8.70
N THR A 141 7.51 3.48 -7.79
CA THR A 141 6.10 3.83 -7.61
C THR A 141 5.75 5.08 -8.39
N TRP A 142 4.57 5.08 -9.00
CA TRP A 142 4.00 6.18 -9.76
C TRP A 142 2.48 6.17 -9.60
N ALA A 143 1.77 7.09 -10.24
CA ALA A 143 0.32 7.04 -10.33
C ALA A 143 -0.21 7.79 -11.56
N SER A 144 -1.41 7.44 -12.04
CA SER A 144 -2.07 8.11 -13.18
C SER A 144 -2.31 9.61 -12.96
N TRP A 145 -2.49 10.00 -11.69
CA TRP A 145 -2.71 11.38 -11.26
C TRP A 145 -1.42 12.16 -11.00
N CYS A 146 -0.25 11.58 -11.30
CA CYS A 146 1.07 12.18 -11.12
C CYS A 146 1.77 12.43 -12.47
N GLY A 147 2.62 13.46 -12.57
CA GLY A 147 3.46 13.68 -13.76
C GLY A 147 4.33 12.46 -14.11
N CYS A 148 4.77 11.74 -13.09
CA CYS A 148 5.59 10.54 -13.18
C CYS A 148 5.02 9.39 -14.02
N ARG A 149 3.71 9.39 -14.35
CA ARG A 149 3.13 8.45 -15.33
C ARG A 149 3.79 8.46 -16.70
N HIS A 150 4.45 9.56 -17.07
CA HIS A 150 5.19 9.69 -18.34
C HIS A 150 6.61 9.11 -18.28
N GLU A 151 7.12 8.80 -17.09
CA GLU A 151 8.51 8.39 -16.88
C GLU A 151 8.74 6.89 -17.11
N LEU A 152 7.69 6.11 -17.42
CA LEU A 152 7.78 4.66 -17.64
C LEU A 152 8.79 4.30 -18.74
N ALA A 153 8.80 5.06 -19.84
CA ALA A 153 9.77 4.88 -20.92
C ALA A 153 11.19 5.30 -20.49
N GLY A 154 11.34 6.23 -19.55
CA GLY A 154 12.62 6.58 -18.93
C GLY A 154 13.23 5.41 -18.16
N TRP A 155 12.41 4.75 -17.33
CA TRP A 155 12.82 3.53 -16.63
C TRP A 155 13.15 2.37 -17.57
N GLN A 156 12.44 2.25 -18.70
CA GLN A 156 12.77 1.25 -19.73
C GLN A 156 14.17 1.49 -20.30
N ARG A 157 14.49 2.74 -20.69
CA ARG A 157 15.83 3.09 -21.20
C ARG A 157 16.93 2.74 -20.20
N LEU A 158 16.70 2.98 -18.91
CA LEU A 158 17.67 2.70 -17.87
C LEU A 158 17.85 1.19 -17.64
N GLN A 159 16.77 0.41 -17.72
CA GLN A 159 16.86 -1.06 -17.69
C GLN A 159 17.64 -1.60 -18.89
N ASP A 160 17.36 -1.10 -20.10
CA ASP A 160 18.05 -1.52 -21.31
C ASP A 160 19.54 -1.17 -21.26
N GLU A 161 19.90 0.02 -20.76
CA GLU A 161 21.29 0.45 -20.56
C GLU A 161 22.05 -0.46 -19.58
N LEU A 162 21.36 -1.00 -18.57
CA LEU A 162 21.93 -1.79 -17.48
C LEU A 162 21.63 -3.29 -17.59
N ALA A 163 21.09 -3.74 -18.73
CA ALA A 163 20.66 -5.13 -18.93
C ALA A 163 21.79 -6.15 -18.69
N GLU A 164 23.02 -5.83 -19.10
CA GLU A 164 24.21 -6.68 -18.90
C GLU A 164 24.61 -6.84 -17.42
N THR A 165 24.21 -5.91 -16.56
CA THR A 165 24.44 -6.01 -15.10
C THR A 165 23.42 -6.91 -14.41
N GLY A 166 22.32 -7.26 -15.10
CA GLY A 166 21.21 -8.03 -14.54
C GLY A 166 20.23 -7.21 -13.70
N LEU A 167 20.30 -5.87 -13.73
CA LEU A 167 19.35 -4.98 -13.05
C LEU A 167 17.91 -5.23 -13.53
N LYS A 168 16.96 -5.27 -12.59
CA LYS A 168 15.53 -5.42 -12.87
C LYS A 168 14.72 -4.22 -12.37
N VAL A 169 13.83 -3.71 -13.20
CA VAL A 169 12.82 -2.73 -12.78
C VAL A 169 11.52 -3.47 -12.44
N PHE A 170 10.82 -3.00 -11.42
CA PHE A 170 9.46 -3.41 -11.09
C PHE A 170 8.68 -2.14 -10.75
N SER A 171 7.62 -1.83 -11.49
CA SER A 171 6.87 -0.60 -11.25
C SER A 171 5.47 -0.86 -10.69
N VAL A 172 5.00 0.06 -9.86
CA VAL A 172 3.71 -0.02 -9.18
C VAL A 172 2.96 1.29 -9.36
N ALA A 173 1.78 1.21 -9.97
CA ALA A 173 0.82 2.30 -10.04
C ALA A 173 0.00 2.35 -8.75
N LEU A 174 0.05 3.46 -7.99
CA LEU A 174 -0.73 3.67 -6.76
C LEU A 174 -2.09 4.29 -7.09
N ASP A 175 -2.89 3.55 -7.84
CA ASP A 175 -4.19 3.96 -8.35
C ASP A 175 -5.31 3.12 -7.75
N ALA A 176 -6.44 3.74 -7.40
CA ALA A 176 -7.58 3.05 -6.77
C ALA A 176 -8.37 2.18 -7.76
N ASP A 177 -8.28 2.52 -9.05
CA ASP A 177 -8.84 1.80 -10.19
C ASP A 177 -7.71 1.49 -11.19
N PRO A 178 -7.47 0.20 -11.53
CA PRO A 178 -6.48 -0.18 -12.55
C PRO A 178 -6.70 0.47 -13.92
N GLU A 179 -7.95 0.80 -14.26
CA GLU A 179 -8.26 1.42 -15.55
C GLU A 179 -7.73 2.86 -15.66
N ASP A 180 -7.47 3.54 -14.54
CA ASP A 180 -6.81 4.85 -14.55
C ASP A 180 -5.34 4.74 -14.98
N ALA A 181 -4.68 3.63 -14.64
CA ALA A 181 -3.28 3.37 -14.97
C ALA A 181 -3.09 2.79 -16.39
N ARG A 182 -4.08 2.01 -16.89
CA ARG A 182 -4.00 1.28 -18.18
C ARG A 182 -3.48 2.13 -19.35
N PRO A 183 -4.00 3.33 -19.65
CA PRO A 183 -3.57 4.09 -20.83
C PRO A 183 -2.09 4.48 -20.77
N TRP A 184 -1.56 4.69 -19.57
CA TRP A 184 -0.15 5.06 -19.36
C TRP A 184 0.77 3.86 -19.51
N ILE A 185 0.35 2.70 -19.01
CA ILE A 185 1.07 1.43 -19.17
C ILE A 185 1.15 1.07 -20.66
N GLU A 186 0.03 1.12 -21.37
CA GLU A 186 -0.03 0.82 -22.81
C GLU A 186 0.81 1.79 -23.64
N ALA A 187 0.76 3.09 -23.33
CA ALA A 187 1.55 4.09 -24.04
C ALA A 187 3.05 3.96 -23.77
N GLY A 188 3.45 3.61 -22.54
CA GLY A 188 4.84 3.38 -22.17
C GLY A 188 5.42 2.07 -22.70
N ALA A 189 4.55 1.08 -22.98
CA ALA A 189 4.89 -0.26 -23.45
C ALA A 189 6.13 -0.90 -22.76
N PRO A 190 6.19 -0.90 -21.41
CA PRO A 190 7.33 -1.41 -20.68
C PRO A 190 7.47 -2.92 -20.84
N THR A 191 8.72 -3.39 -20.94
CA THR A 191 9.06 -4.83 -20.93
C THR A 191 9.26 -5.37 -19.51
N TYR A 192 9.48 -4.48 -18.54
CA TYR A 192 9.52 -4.82 -17.13
C TYR A 192 8.10 -4.93 -16.54
N PRO A 193 7.91 -5.68 -15.43
CA PRO A 193 6.60 -5.83 -14.83
C PRO A 193 6.04 -4.52 -14.29
N VAL A 194 4.75 -4.27 -14.58
CA VAL A 194 3.97 -3.15 -14.03
C VAL A 194 2.72 -3.69 -13.38
N VAL A 195 2.55 -3.40 -12.09
CA VAL A 195 1.39 -3.81 -11.30
C VAL A 195 0.60 -2.59 -10.80
N VAL A 196 -0.65 -2.81 -10.42
CA VAL A 196 -1.52 -1.78 -9.85
C VAL A 196 -1.81 -2.11 -8.39
N ASP A 197 -1.60 -1.14 -7.51
CA ASP A 197 -1.89 -1.22 -6.08
C ASP A 197 -3.14 -0.43 -5.71
N THR A 198 -4.28 -1.09 -5.80
CA THR A 198 -5.60 -0.52 -5.47
C THR A 198 -5.85 -0.34 -3.97
N ALA A 199 -4.99 -0.91 -3.12
CA ALA A 199 -5.14 -0.95 -1.67
C ALA A 199 -4.02 -0.21 -0.92
N HIS A 200 -3.09 0.44 -1.63
CA HIS A 200 -1.93 1.14 -1.10
C HIS A 200 -1.02 0.28 -0.20
N VAL A 201 -0.97 -1.03 -0.45
CA VAL A 201 -0.14 -1.97 0.33
C VAL A 201 1.35 -1.72 0.11
N THR A 202 1.75 -1.27 -1.06
CA THR A 202 3.13 -0.88 -1.41
C THR A 202 3.54 0.36 -0.61
N ALA A 203 2.65 1.36 -0.56
CA ALA A 203 2.89 2.57 0.22
C ALA A 203 2.99 2.30 1.72
N GLU A 204 2.17 1.36 2.21
CA GLU A 204 2.23 0.88 3.58
C GLU A 204 3.55 0.15 3.89
N ARG A 205 3.90 -0.84 3.07
CA ARG A 205 5.03 -1.77 3.30
C ARG A 205 6.38 -1.08 3.24
N TYR A 206 6.54 -0.18 2.28
CA TYR A 206 7.81 0.50 2.03
C TYR A 206 7.88 1.89 2.69
N GLY A 207 6.81 2.37 3.33
CA GLY A 207 6.79 3.71 3.94
C GLY A 207 6.79 4.85 2.92
N ILE A 208 6.18 4.63 1.75
CA ILE A 208 6.11 5.62 0.67
C ILE A 208 4.95 6.56 0.93
N THR A 209 5.22 7.86 1.04
CA THR A 209 4.22 8.91 1.29
C THR A 209 3.99 9.82 0.09
N ASN A 210 4.74 9.65 -1.01
CA ASN A 210 4.60 10.43 -2.23
C ASN A 210 5.15 9.67 -3.46
N VAL A 211 4.74 10.09 -4.66
CA VAL A 211 5.20 9.53 -5.95
C VAL A 211 5.81 10.64 -6.82
N PRO A 212 6.81 10.32 -7.67
CA PRO A 212 7.44 9.02 -7.81
C PRO A 212 8.38 8.72 -6.63
N SER A 213 8.37 7.49 -6.12
CA SER A 213 9.36 7.02 -5.14
C SER A 213 10.06 5.77 -5.64
N VAL A 214 11.35 5.66 -5.35
CA VAL A 214 12.18 4.52 -5.79
C VAL A 214 12.87 3.88 -4.59
N VAL A 215 12.77 2.56 -4.49
CA VAL A 215 13.48 1.71 -3.49
C VAL A 215 14.46 0.81 -4.23
N TRP A 216 15.68 0.64 -3.71
CA TRP A 216 16.65 -0.31 -4.27
C TRP A 216 16.82 -1.51 -3.35
N VAL A 217 16.84 -2.68 -3.96
CA VAL A 217 16.97 -3.97 -3.28
C VAL A 217 18.09 -4.77 -3.93
N ASP A 218 19.02 -5.28 -3.12
CA ASP A 218 20.12 -6.13 -3.57
C ASP A 218 19.69 -7.58 -3.83
N GLU A 219 20.65 -8.37 -4.31
CA GLU A 219 20.50 -9.77 -4.68
C GLU A 219 20.09 -10.65 -3.48
N GLU A 220 20.40 -10.24 -2.25
CA GLU A 220 20.03 -10.93 -1.00
C GLU A 220 18.68 -10.48 -0.42
N ASP A 221 17.91 -9.72 -1.20
CA ASP A 221 16.62 -9.12 -0.84
C ASP A 221 16.71 -8.08 0.28
N ARG A 222 17.85 -7.39 0.45
CA ARG A 222 18.02 -6.30 1.41
C ARG A 222 17.81 -4.95 0.75
N ILE A 223 17.14 -4.05 1.46
CA ILE A 223 16.96 -2.68 1.02
C ILE A 223 18.29 -1.94 1.19
N VAL A 224 18.89 -1.54 0.07
CA VAL A 224 20.13 -0.75 0.03
C VAL A 224 19.87 0.72 -0.20
N LYS A 225 18.66 1.08 -0.63
CA LYS A 225 18.20 2.47 -0.69
C LYS A 225 16.72 2.53 -0.33
N PRO A 226 16.35 3.09 0.84
CA PRO A 226 14.96 3.33 1.21
C PRO A 226 14.24 4.22 0.18
N PRO A 227 12.90 4.33 0.25
CA PRO A 227 12.17 5.15 -0.69
C PRO A 227 12.63 6.60 -0.67
N THR A 228 12.96 7.09 -1.86
CA THR A 228 13.30 8.48 -2.11
C THR A 228 12.65 8.93 -3.40
N ILE A 229 12.41 10.23 -3.52
CA ILE A 229 11.91 10.81 -4.77
C ILE A 229 13.01 10.80 -5.82
N ALA A 230 12.79 10.07 -6.90
CA ALA A 230 13.73 9.91 -7.99
C ALA A 230 12.98 9.78 -9.31
N PRO A 231 13.11 10.76 -10.22
CA PRO A 231 12.42 10.73 -11.51
C PRO A 231 13.13 9.78 -12.49
N GLY A 232 12.34 9.20 -13.40
CA GLY A 232 12.84 8.36 -14.49
C GLY A 232 13.45 9.16 -15.66
N ASP A 233 13.12 10.44 -15.81
CA ASP A 233 13.70 11.38 -16.76
C ASP A 233 13.48 12.85 -16.35
N ASP A 234 14.00 13.79 -17.15
CA ASP A 234 13.96 15.23 -16.84
C ASP A 234 12.72 15.95 -17.40
N GLN A 235 11.68 15.24 -17.85
CA GLN A 235 10.50 15.89 -18.46
C GLN A 235 9.84 16.92 -17.54
N PHE A 236 9.94 16.74 -16.22
CA PHE A 236 9.36 17.63 -15.21
C PHE A 236 10.41 18.34 -14.34
N VAL A 237 11.68 18.41 -14.77
CA VAL A 237 12.76 19.00 -13.96
C VAL A 237 12.52 20.48 -13.61
N GLU A 238 11.87 21.25 -14.49
CA GLU A 238 11.54 22.67 -14.22
C GLU A 238 10.58 22.83 -13.03
N PHE A 239 9.70 21.84 -12.82
CA PHE A 239 8.74 21.84 -11.71
C PHE A 239 9.32 21.18 -10.46
N THR A 240 9.91 19.99 -10.61
CA THR A 240 10.41 19.19 -9.48
C THR A 240 11.72 19.73 -8.91
N ARG A 241 12.52 20.40 -9.75
CA ARG A 241 13.92 20.81 -9.45
C ARG A 241 14.81 19.63 -9.04
N ILE A 242 14.47 18.42 -9.50
CA ILE A 242 15.23 17.19 -9.26
C ILE A 242 15.69 16.67 -10.62
N GLU A 243 17.01 16.69 -10.84
CA GLU A 243 17.61 16.14 -12.06
C GLU A 243 17.70 14.61 -11.96
N ALA A 244 17.22 13.90 -12.98
CA ALA A 244 17.22 12.44 -13.04
C ALA A 244 18.65 11.87 -13.04
N GLU A 245 19.60 12.58 -13.66
CA GLU A 245 20.99 12.11 -13.80
C GLU A 245 21.69 11.90 -12.45
N GLN A 246 21.32 12.66 -11.41
CA GLN A 246 21.89 12.43 -10.07
C GLN A 246 21.57 11.01 -9.57
N HIS A 247 20.31 10.59 -9.73
CA HIS A 247 19.86 9.25 -9.37
C HIS A 247 20.41 8.19 -10.31
N HIS A 248 20.40 8.45 -11.62
CA HIS A 248 20.84 7.49 -12.63
C HIS A 248 22.34 7.20 -12.50
N ALA A 249 23.16 8.22 -12.23
CA ALA A 249 24.58 8.05 -11.98
C ALA A 249 24.85 7.15 -10.76
N LEU A 250 24.10 7.32 -9.67
CA LEU A 250 24.18 6.44 -8.51
C LEU A 250 23.78 5.01 -8.88
N LEU A 251 22.70 4.84 -9.66
CA LEU A 251 22.21 3.52 -10.05
C LEU A 251 23.22 2.80 -10.95
N ARG A 252 23.86 3.51 -11.88
CA ARG A 252 24.92 2.98 -12.73
C ARG A 252 26.10 2.48 -11.91
N ARG A 253 26.59 3.26 -10.93
CA ARG A 253 27.69 2.84 -10.06
C ARG A 253 27.34 1.64 -9.19
N TRP A 254 26.13 1.62 -8.63
CA TRP A 254 25.67 0.45 -7.88
C TRP A 254 25.54 -0.79 -8.77
N ALA A 255 24.90 -0.67 -9.93
CA ALA A 255 24.66 -1.78 -10.84
C ALA A 255 25.95 -2.36 -11.41
N ARG A 256 26.86 -1.51 -11.93
CA ARG A 256 28.10 -1.91 -12.60
C ARG A 256 29.23 -2.25 -11.62
N ASP A 257 29.41 -1.43 -10.59
CA ASP A 257 30.59 -1.46 -9.74
C ASP A 257 30.30 -1.96 -8.31
N GLY A 258 29.02 -2.12 -7.95
CA GLY A 258 28.62 -2.53 -6.60
C GLY A 258 28.73 -1.40 -5.56
N GLU A 259 28.92 -0.15 -5.99
CA GLU A 259 29.02 1.00 -5.09
C GLU A 259 27.67 1.27 -4.41
N LEU A 260 27.62 1.09 -3.10
CA LEU A 260 26.41 1.34 -2.31
C LEU A 260 26.16 2.84 -2.13
N PRO A 261 24.89 3.30 -2.18
CA PRO A 261 24.57 4.69 -1.87
C PRO A 261 24.82 5.00 -0.39
N ALA A 262 24.96 6.27 -0.03
CA ALA A 262 25.17 6.70 1.36
C ALA A 262 24.03 6.29 2.31
N SER A 263 22.85 6.03 1.76
CA SER A 263 21.67 5.53 2.48
C SER A 263 21.66 4.01 2.70
N ALA A 264 22.67 3.28 2.24
CA ALA A 264 22.76 1.85 2.49
C ALA A 264 22.85 1.54 3.98
N GLY A 265 21.98 0.63 4.44
CA GLY A 265 21.81 0.31 5.86
C GLY A 265 20.92 1.27 6.64
N ALA A 266 20.34 2.29 6.00
CA ALA A 266 19.29 3.10 6.62
C ALA A 266 18.01 2.28 6.84
N THR A 267 17.36 2.49 7.97
CA THR A 267 16.09 1.85 8.29
C THR A 267 14.97 2.40 7.42
N LEU A 268 14.04 1.54 7.00
CA LEU A 268 12.81 1.98 6.35
C LEU A 268 12.02 2.94 7.26
N PRO A 269 11.45 4.03 6.72
CA PRO A 269 10.52 4.87 7.46
C PRO A 269 9.33 4.04 7.97
N VAL A 270 9.07 4.09 9.27
CA VAL A 270 7.89 3.44 9.87
C VAL A 270 6.82 4.49 10.13
N ARG A 271 5.64 4.27 9.55
CA ARG A 271 4.42 5.06 9.78
C ARG A 271 3.94 4.90 11.22
N THR A 272 3.41 5.96 11.79
CA THR A 272 2.69 5.95 13.08
C THR A 272 1.38 5.16 12.99
N ASP A 273 0.79 4.78 14.13
CA ASP A 273 -0.52 4.11 14.14
C ASP A 273 -1.61 4.96 13.47
N ALA A 274 -1.56 6.29 13.62
CA ALA A 274 -2.48 7.19 12.93
C ALA A 274 -2.31 7.10 11.40
N GLU A 275 -1.08 7.14 10.91
CA GLU A 275 -0.78 7.02 9.48
C GLU A 275 -1.10 5.63 8.92
N GLN A 276 -0.98 4.57 9.72
CA GLN A 276 -1.41 3.22 9.34
C GLN A 276 -2.94 3.13 9.28
N LEU A 277 -3.64 3.70 10.27
CA LEU A 277 -5.10 3.77 10.26
C LEU A 277 -5.60 4.58 9.06
N ALA A 278 -4.92 5.65 8.67
CA ALA A 278 -5.25 6.42 7.47
C ALA A 278 -5.25 5.56 6.19
N LEU A 279 -4.34 4.58 6.09
CA LEU A 279 -4.32 3.65 4.96
C LEU A 279 -5.46 2.63 5.02
N ALA A 280 -5.87 2.18 6.21
CA ALA A 280 -7.08 1.38 6.37
C ALA A 280 -8.34 2.17 5.98
N GLU A 281 -8.47 3.43 6.41
CA GLU A 281 -9.56 4.32 5.99
C GLU A 281 -9.60 4.50 4.47
N ARG A 282 -8.42 4.67 3.84
CA ARG A 282 -8.30 4.75 2.38
C ARG A 282 -8.74 3.46 1.67
N ARG A 283 -8.44 2.28 2.23
CA ARG A 283 -8.90 0.98 1.69
C ARG A 283 -10.41 0.86 1.73
N VAL A 284 -11.03 1.27 2.85
CA VAL A 284 -12.49 1.36 2.96
C VAL A 284 -13.05 2.30 1.89
N ALA A 285 -12.48 3.50 1.76
CA ALA A 285 -12.92 4.47 0.75
C ALA A 285 -12.80 3.93 -0.68
N ALA A 286 -11.71 3.23 -1.02
CA ALA A 286 -11.52 2.65 -2.34
C ALA A 286 -12.58 1.59 -2.67
N HIS A 287 -12.91 0.72 -1.70
CA HIS A 287 -14.01 -0.24 -1.84
C HIS A 287 -15.37 0.45 -2.04
N LEU A 288 -15.66 1.46 -1.20
CA LEU A 288 -16.89 2.24 -1.29
C LEU A 288 -17.02 2.96 -2.64
N GLN A 289 -15.93 3.54 -3.13
CA GLN A 289 -15.93 4.21 -4.43
C GLN A 289 -16.22 3.22 -5.57
N ARG A 290 -15.57 2.05 -5.59
CA ARG A 290 -15.82 1.00 -6.60
C ARG A 290 -17.26 0.47 -6.57
N THR A 291 -17.88 0.46 -5.41
CA THR A 291 -19.28 0.02 -5.22
C THR A 291 -20.30 1.15 -5.40
N GLY A 292 -19.86 2.35 -5.81
CA GLY A 292 -20.74 3.49 -6.11
C GLY A 292 -21.24 4.26 -4.87
N ARG A 293 -20.62 4.06 -3.70
CA ARG A 293 -20.90 4.74 -2.43
C ARG A 293 -20.00 5.97 -2.24
N THR A 294 -20.00 6.87 -3.23
CA THR A 294 -19.05 7.99 -3.29
C THR A 294 -19.09 8.94 -2.08
N ASP A 295 -20.26 9.21 -1.50
CA ASP A 295 -20.35 10.09 -0.33
C ASP A 295 -19.69 9.48 0.91
N ALA A 296 -19.90 8.17 1.14
CA ALA A 296 -19.23 7.43 2.20
C ALA A 296 -17.72 7.32 1.94
N ALA A 297 -17.31 7.08 0.68
CA ALA A 297 -15.91 7.11 0.29
C ALA A 297 -15.23 8.45 0.61
N ARG A 298 -15.90 9.58 0.34
CA ARG A 298 -15.38 10.91 0.71
C ARG A 298 -15.22 11.09 2.21
N ALA A 299 -16.15 10.56 3.03
CA ALA A 299 -16.05 10.64 4.48
C ALA A 299 -14.84 9.86 5.01
N HIS A 300 -14.62 8.64 4.53
CA HIS A 300 -13.45 7.83 4.89
C HIS A 300 -12.14 8.45 4.39
N LEU A 301 -12.12 9.06 3.20
CA LEU A 301 -10.96 9.84 2.75
C LEU A 301 -10.69 11.04 3.64
N ALA A 302 -11.71 11.80 4.05
CA ALA A 302 -11.54 12.91 4.98
C ALA A 302 -10.92 12.45 6.31
N ALA A 303 -11.39 11.34 6.88
CA ALA A 303 -10.79 10.73 8.07
C ALA A 303 -9.33 10.31 7.84
N ALA A 304 -9.02 9.69 6.69
CA ALA A 304 -7.65 9.34 6.33
C ALA A 304 -6.74 10.57 6.26
N GLN A 305 -7.23 11.67 5.69
CA GLN A 305 -6.49 12.92 5.57
C GLN A 305 -6.27 13.61 6.93
N GLU A 306 -7.21 13.52 7.87
CA GLU A 306 -7.01 14.02 9.24
C GLU A 306 -5.94 13.22 9.99
N LEU A 307 -5.93 11.90 9.80
CA LEU A 307 -4.96 10.99 10.42
C LEU A 307 -3.55 11.11 9.82
N ALA A 308 -3.44 11.35 8.51
CA ALA A 308 -2.18 11.48 7.77
C ALA A 308 -2.14 12.76 6.91
N PRO A 309 -2.13 13.96 7.52
CA PRO A 309 -2.31 15.23 6.80
C PRO A 309 -1.20 15.58 5.81
N TRP A 310 -0.06 14.91 5.90
CA TRP A 310 1.13 15.18 5.08
C TRP A 310 1.46 14.07 4.09
N ASP A 311 0.63 13.03 4.03
CA ASP A 311 0.80 11.94 3.09
C ASP A 311 0.16 12.31 1.74
N TRP A 312 1.00 12.49 0.73
CA TRP A 312 0.55 12.86 -0.61
C TRP A 312 -0.20 11.74 -1.31
N THR A 313 0.12 10.47 -1.03
CA THR A 313 -0.65 9.33 -1.58
C THR A 313 -2.06 9.29 -1.01
N VAL A 314 -2.24 9.65 0.26
CA VAL A 314 -3.58 9.77 0.89
C VAL A 314 -4.31 11.01 0.38
N ARG A 315 -3.65 12.18 0.37
CA ARG A 315 -4.24 13.47 -0.01
C ARG A 315 -4.54 13.51 -1.51
N ARG A 316 -3.50 13.52 -2.36
CA ARG A 316 -3.61 13.71 -3.81
C ARG A 316 -4.27 12.51 -4.50
N GLY A 317 -3.93 11.30 -4.06
CA GLY A 317 -4.61 10.10 -4.55
C GLY A 317 -6.07 10.02 -4.11
N GLY A 318 -6.48 10.70 -3.03
CA GLY A 318 -7.89 10.80 -2.60
C GLY A 318 -8.71 11.77 -3.46
N ILE A 319 -8.08 12.89 -3.86
CA ILE A 319 -8.67 13.86 -4.80
C ILE A 319 -9.04 13.16 -6.11
N ALA A 320 -8.08 12.44 -6.70
CA ALA A 320 -8.29 11.71 -7.96
C ALA A 320 -9.41 10.67 -7.83
N MET A 321 -9.38 9.86 -6.76
CA MET A 321 -10.36 8.80 -6.49
C MET A 321 -11.81 9.29 -6.48
N THR A 322 -12.04 10.54 -6.06
CA THR A 322 -13.39 11.11 -5.92
C THR A 322 -13.76 12.10 -7.03
N GLY A 323 -12.96 12.13 -8.11
CA GLY A 323 -13.20 12.92 -9.31
C GLY A 323 -12.79 14.39 -9.22
N GLY A 324 -12.01 14.76 -8.20
CA GLY A 324 -11.37 16.07 -8.12
C GLY A 324 -10.16 16.17 -9.07
N ASP A 325 -9.71 17.39 -9.36
CA ASP A 325 -8.49 17.62 -10.14
C ASP A 325 -7.25 17.56 -9.21
N PRO A 326 -6.39 16.52 -9.33
CA PRO A 326 -5.23 16.33 -8.48
C PRO A 326 -4.00 17.14 -8.92
N PHE A 327 -4.12 18.05 -9.89
CA PHE A 327 -3.01 18.88 -10.40
C PHE A 327 -3.21 20.37 -10.16
N LEU A 328 -4.40 20.90 -10.46
CA LEU A 328 -4.69 22.34 -10.36
C LEU A 328 -6.05 22.62 -9.71
N GLY A 329 -6.73 21.58 -9.21
CA GLY A 329 -7.99 21.72 -8.51
C GLY A 329 -7.84 22.46 -7.18
N ALA A 330 -8.93 23.09 -6.73
CA ALA A 330 -8.94 23.88 -5.50
C ALA A 330 -8.50 23.10 -4.25
N GLU A 331 -8.84 21.82 -4.16
CA GLU A 331 -8.41 20.95 -3.05
C GLU A 331 -6.89 20.70 -3.10
N PHE A 332 -6.34 20.44 -4.30
CA PHE A 332 -4.91 20.26 -4.48
C PHE A 332 -4.13 21.54 -4.16
N THR A 333 -4.56 22.69 -4.70
CA THR A 333 -3.86 23.96 -4.49
C THR A 333 -3.88 24.34 -3.01
N SER A 334 -5.01 24.17 -2.33
CA SER A 334 -5.12 24.41 -0.89
C SER A 334 -4.20 23.49 -0.08
N PHE A 335 -4.13 22.20 -0.43
CA PHE A 335 -3.19 21.28 0.21
C PHE A 335 -1.74 21.69 -0.02
N TRP A 336 -1.38 22.03 -1.25
CA TRP A 336 -0.03 22.44 -1.62
C TRP A 336 0.42 23.68 -0.84
N GLU A 337 -0.44 24.69 -0.71
CA GLU A 337 -0.17 25.91 0.07
C GLU A 337 0.05 25.62 1.56
N MET A 338 -0.80 24.77 2.16
CA MET A 338 -0.62 24.33 3.56
C MET A 338 0.69 23.55 3.74
N TRP A 339 1.02 22.71 2.76
CA TRP A 339 2.23 21.91 2.75
C TRP A 339 3.50 22.78 2.66
N ASP A 340 3.54 23.73 1.72
CA ASP A 340 4.65 24.69 1.56
C ASP A 340 4.83 25.55 2.82
N ALA A 341 3.73 26.06 3.38
CA ALA A 341 3.75 26.86 4.62
C ALA A 341 4.20 26.08 5.87
N SER A 342 4.10 24.75 5.87
CA SER A 342 4.48 23.92 7.01
C SER A 342 5.99 23.85 7.24
N GLY A 343 6.81 24.26 6.26
CA GLY A 343 8.26 24.14 6.30
C GLY A 343 8.77 22.70 6.35
N ARG A 344 7.88 21.70 6.17
CA ARG A 344 8.30 20.31 5.99
C ARG A 344 9.15 20.25 4.71
N PRO A 345 10.31 19.56 4.71
CA PRO A 345 10.98 19.29 3.47
C PRO A 345 10.03 18.43 2.63
N GLY A 346 9.64 18.90 1.45
CA GLY A 346 8.71 18.11 0.62
C GLY A 346 9.35 16.88 0.05
N TYR A 347 10.67 16.97 0.02
CA TYR A 347 11.56 16.25 -0.84
C TYR A 347 12.94 16.43 -0.19
N PRO A 348 13.49 15.46 0.56
CA PRO A 348 14.92 15.30 0.50
C PRO A 348 15.22 14.82 -0.94
N PRO A 349 15.91 15.61 -1.78
CA PRO A 349 16.38 15.10 -3.07
C PRO A 349 17.22 13.85 -2.83
N THR A 350 17.33 12.98 -3.85
CA THR A 350 18.29 11.88 -3.81
C THR A 350 19.66 12.41 -3.39
N THR A 351 20.20 11.91 -2.28
CA THR A 351 21.58 12.16 -1.87
C THR A 351 22.44 10.95 -2.13
#